data_AF-A0A957NSM9-F1
#
_entry.id   AF-A0A957NSM9-F1
#
_cell.length_a   1.000
_cell.length_b   1.000
_cell.length_c   1.000
_cell.angle_alpha   90.00
_cell.angle_beta   90.00
_cell.angle_gamma   90.00
#
_symmetry.space_group_name_H-M   'P 1'
#
loop_
_entity.id
_entity.type
_entity.pdbx_description
1 polymer ?
#
loop_
_entity_poly.entity_id
_entity_poly.type
_entity_poly.pdbx_seq_one_letter_code
_entity_poly.pdbx_strand_id
1 'polypeptide(L)'
;MAQDYAHVRHLPLTGLLPAEGMALLSQHALKGASTALRSLVDHYSGNPLALKLVAATVNELYAGDANAFWRDGAVVIDDMRAVLEQQFDRLSPLAQDLLVWLAVNRKPVAFDELRNDLVVMPSQREFVEAMRLLRRSSLLQESAATEAAPNVDDGTRTRVAPHNLALQNVVMEYVADRLLGTLQVELQEGRADYFHRYTLLKVSGPEYVQAVQKRLLLAPLAEWAVRQYGADGMQQRLRNLLDHARQDSALAGGYTATNVVHLMLQLSSALQGENFAGLSLRQADLRAATLIDVDLRHTALGHTRFTNSFGIVSSVAVSLDGQFVAAGAGRSLVVWQLDSAQPYMVFEEHPSEIADIAFASDGQHLASVGYDGTLFLWDMAVGTSVARQQLHLGTLLSLAFSPDGETLVCGGYGGRIGVVNWRRNELVGALTPNTRILRLAFAPTGELLANVGYHGMIQVWDIQTQKIIYTLENDSHMYVAHAEMAVGSTLIWTHQADTIFAWDRETRAVAFVLHGDQAWVDSLALSPDEQQLASADAEGAITLWDTHTRQPLRFLVGHEGSVRTLTYTPDGRHLISGGYD
;
A
#
# COMPACT_ATOMS: atom_id res chain seq x y z
N MET A 1 -33.63 -7.77 -30.27
CA MET A 1 -32.93 -9.05 -29.98
C MET A 1 -32.88 -9.18 -28.47
N ALA A 2 -33.65 -10.12 -27.91
CA ALA A 2 -33.67 -10.38 -26.48
C ALA A 2 -32.32 -10.99 -26.06
N GLN A 3 -31.71 -10.47 -25.00
CA GLN A 3 -30.47 -10.99 -24.45
C GLN A 3 -30.74 -12.34 -23.78
N ASP A 4 -30.19 -13.41 -24.36
CA ASP A 4 -30.11 -14.73 -23.74
C ASP A 4 -29.20 -14.65 -22.50
N TYR A 5 -29.81 -14.60 -21.32
CA TYR A 5 -29.07 -14.84 -20.08
C TYR A 5 -28.70 -16.32 -20.00
N ALA A 6 -27.42 -16.62 -19.79
CA ALA A 6 -26.93 -17.97 -19.61
C ALA A 6 -27.71 -18.69 -18.50
N HIS A 7 -28.33 -19.82 -18.83
CA HIS A 7 -29.06 -20.64 -17.87
C HIS A 7 -28.10 -21.22 -16.82
N VAL A 8 -28.19 -20.73 -15.58
CA VAL A 8 -27.51 -21.34 -14.43
C VAL A 8 -28.16 -22.69 -14.16
N ARG A 9 -27.43 -23.78 -14.40
CA ARG A 9 -27.84 -25.13 -14.01
C ARG A 9 -27.35 -25.39 -12.58
N HIS A 10 -28.27 -25.69 -11.66
CA HIS A 10 -27.91 -26.25 -10.36
C HIS A 10 -28.21 -27.76 -10.39
N LEU A 11 -27.24 -28.56 -9.98
CA LEU A 11 -27.42 -30.00 -9.75
C LEU A 11 -27.51 -30.19 -8.24
N PRO A 12 -28.63 -30.72 -7.71
CA PRO A 12 -28.69 -31.03 -6.28
C PRO A 12 -27.70 -32.16 -5.99
N LEU A 13 -26.68 -31.87 -5.19
CA LEU A 13 -25.79 -32.89 -4.66
C LEU A 13 -26.54 -33.63 -3.55
N THR A 14 -26.90 -34.88 -3.79
CA THR A 14 -27.35 -35.78 -2.72
C THR A 14 -26.15 -36.18 -1.87
N GLY A 15 -26.32 -36.23 -0.54
CA GLY A 15 -25.25 -36.71 0.35
C GLY A 15 -24.86 -38.18 0.08
N LEU A 16 -23.87 -38.67 0.82
CA LEU A 16 -23.37 -40.04 0.70
C LEU A 16 -24.49 -41.07 0.81
N LEU A 17 -24.39 -42.12 0.00
CA LEU A 17 -25.28 -43.26 0.14
C LEU A 17 -25.07 -43.93 1.51
N PRO A 18 -26.10 -44.55 2.12
CA PRO A 18 -25.98 -45.16 3.44
C PRO A 18 -24.78 -46.09 3.62
N ALA A 19 -24.42 -46.86 2.59
CA ALA A 19 -23.25 -47.75 2.61
C ALA A 19 -21.91 -46.97 2.70
N GLU A 20 -21.79 -45.88 1.95
CA GLU A 20 -20.61 -45.02 1.93
C GLU A 20 -20.50 -44.19 3.22
N GLY A 21 -21.62 -43.68 3.72
CA GLY A 21 -21.68 -42.97 5.01
C GLY A 21 -21.30 -43.87 6.19
N MET A 22 -21.77 -45.13 6.21
CA MET A 22 -21.37 -46.09 7.24
C MET A 22 -19.90 -46.48 7.13
N ALA A 23 -19.36 -46.61 5.90
CA ALA A 23 -17.94 -46.85 5.68
C ALA A 23 -17.09 -45.68 6.21
N LEU A 24 -17.53 -44.44 5.99
CA LEU A 24 -16.88 -43.24 6.51
C LEU A 24 -16.88 -43.23 8.06
N LEU A 25 -18.01 -43.48 8.71
CA LEU A 25 -18.09 -43.55 10.18
C LEU A 25 -17.18 -44.66 10.75
N SER A 26 -17.05 -45.77 10.04
CA SER A 26 -16.17 -46.89 10.43
C SER A 26 -14.69 -46.54 10.31
N GLN A 27 -14.29 -45.76 9.29
CA GLN A 27 -12.92 -45.24 9.15
C GLN A 27 -12.54 -44.31 10.32
N HIS A 28 -13.53 -43.62 10.89
CA HIS A 28 -13.38 -42.83 12.10
C HIS A 28 -13.56 -43.63 13.39
N ALA A 29 -13.42 -44.96 13.37
CA ALA A 29 -13.41 -45.84 14.55
C ALA A 29 -14.68 -45.84 15.42
N LEU A 30 -15.85 -45.45 14.88
CA LEU A 30 -17.12 -45.65 15.59
C LEU A 30 -17.50 -47.13 15.65
N LYS A 31 -18.05 -47.54 16.79
CA LYS A 31 -18.53 -48.89 17.10
C LYS A 31 -20.01 -48.80 17.46
N GLY A 32 -20.81 -49.75 17.00
CA GLY A 32 -22.25 -49.75 17.28
C GLY A 32 -23.00 -50.74 16.41
N ALA A 33 -24.30 -50.92 16.66
CA ALA A 33 -25.14 -51.71 15.78
C ALA A 33 -25.27 -51.00 14.41
N SER A 34 -25.35 -51.76 13.32
CA SER A 34 -25.48 -51.19 11.97
C SER A 34 -26.71 -50.28 11.85
N THR A 35 -27.74 -50.51 12.66
CA THR A 35 -28.93 -49.66 12.78
C THR A 35 -28.59 -48.27 13.34
N ALA A 36 -27.81 -48.18 14.43
CA ALA A 36 -27.41 -46.92 15.05
C ALA A 36 -26.50 -46.07 14.15
N LEU A 37 -25.58 -46.71 13.41
CA LEU A 37 -24.72 -46.03 12.44
C LEU A 37 -25.53 -45.55 11.22
N ARG A 38 -26.48 -46.37 10.74
CA ARG A 38 -27.37 -45.97 9.65
C ARG A 38 -28.26 -44.80 10.03
N SER A 39 -28.80 -44.79 11.26
CA SER A 39 -29.57 -43.66 11.78
C SER A 39 -28.75 -42.37 11.80
N LEU A 40 -27.45 -42.41 12.11
CA LEU A 40 -26.58 -41.22 11.99
C LEU A 40 -26.45 -40.74 10.54
N VAL A 41 -26.25 -41.65 9.59
CA VAL A 41 -26.13 -41.29 8.17
C VAL A 41 -27.42 -40.68 7.63
N ASP A 42 -28.55 -41.29 7.96
CA ASP A 42 -29.86 -40.81 7.53
C ASP A 42 -30.20 -39.46 8.18
N HIS A 43 -29.88 -39.27 9.47
CA HIS A 43 -30.12 -38.03 10.20
C HIS A 43 -29.40 -36.82 9.59
N TYR A 44 -28.12 -36.99 9.22
CA TYR A 44 -27.33 -35.94 8.57
C TYR A 44 -27.43 -35.94 7.04
N SER A 45 -28.42 -36.63 6.47
CA SER A 45 -28.68 -36.72 5.03
C SER A 45 -27.43 -37.11 4.22
N GLY A 46 -26.54 -37.92 4.79
CA GLY A 46 -25.29 -38.35 4.16
C GLY A 46 -24.22 -37.26 4.01
N ASN A 47 -24.31 -36.11 4.70
CA ASN A 47 -23.30 -35.05 4.59
C ASN A 47 -21.93 -35.52 5.14
N PRO A 48 -20.87 -35.62 4.31
CA PRO A 48 -19.58 -36.15 4.76
C PRO A 48 -18.94 -35.35 5.90
N LEU A 49 -19.08 -34.02 5.89
CA LEU A 49 -18.51 -33.17 6.94
C LEU A 49 -19.25 -33.35 8.25
N ALA A 50 -20.58 -33.32 8.23
CA ALA A 50 -21.40 -33.52 9.43
C ALA A 50 -21.11 -34.89 10.07
N LEU A 51 -20.99 -35.94 9.24
CA LEU A 51 -20.64 -37.28 9.72
C LEU A 51 -19.25 -37.34 10.36
N LYS A 52 -18.25 -36.65 9.81
CA LYS A 52 -16.90 -36.55 10.41
C LYS A 52 -16.92 -35.81 11.76
N LEU A 53 -17.64 -34.71 11.86
CA LEU A 53 -17.75 -33.91 13.08
C LEU A 53 -18.46 -34.68 14.20
N VAL A 54 -19.55 -35.35 13.86
CA VAL A 54 -20.32 -36.15 14.82
C VAL A 54 -19.51 -37.38 15.23
N ALA A 55 -18.78 -37.99 14.29
CA ALA A 55 -17.87 -39.08 14.60
C ALA A 55 -16.80 -38.67 15.63
N ALA A 56 -16.19 -37.50 15.48
CA ALA A 56 -15.23 -36.97 16.45
C ALA A 56 -15.90 -36.78 17.84
N THR A 57 -17.10 -36.21 17.87
CA THR A 57 -17.89 -36.04 19.11
C THR A 57 -18.17 -37.36 19.83
N VAL A 58 -18.59 -38.39 19.09
CA VAL A 58 -18.92 -39.71 19.64
C VAL A 58 -17.68 -40.44 20.15
N ASN A 59 -16.56 -40.32 19.44
CA ASN A 59 -15.29 -40.90 19.89
C ASN A 59 -14.81 -40.29 21.20
N GLU A 60 -14.94 -38.97 21.34
CA GLU A 60 -14.45 -38.27 22.51
C GLU A 60 -15.33 -38.48 23.75
N LEU A 61 -16.66 -38.41 23.60
CA LEU A 61 -17.58 -38.51 24.74
C LEU A 61 -18.00 -39.94 25.08
N TYR A 62 -18.14 -40.80 24.09
CA TYR A 62 -18.74 -42.13 24.23
C TYR A 62 -17.75 -43.24 23.87
N ALA A 63 -16.45 -42.93 23.79
CA ALA A 63 -15.39 -43.87 23.39
C ALA A 63 -15.70 -44.60 22.07
N GLY A 64 -16.44 -43.93 21.18
CA GLY A 64 -16.83 -44.43 19.88
C GLY A 64 -18.12 -45.25 19.86
N ASP A 65 -18.82 -45.45 21.00
CA ASP A 65 -20.07 -46.22 21.05
C ASP A 65 -21.29 -45.38 20.58
N ALA A 66 -21.70 -45.60 19.33
CA ALA A 66 -22.88 -44.96 18.74
C ALA A 66 -24.19 -45.36 19.45
N ASN A 67 -24.27 -46.56 20.06
CA ASN A 67 -25.48 -46.97 20.79
C ASN A 67 -25.58 -46.26 22.14
N ALA A 68 -24.44 -45.92 22.77
CA ALA A 68 -24.43 -45.11 23.99
C ALA A 68 -24.84 -43.67 23.69
N PHE A 69 -24.35 -43.11 22.58
CA PHE A 69 -24.75 -41.79 22.08
C PHE A 69 -26.28 -41.64 21.93
N TRP A 70 -26.94 -42.63 21.32
CA TRP A 70 -28.41 -42.61 21.17
C TRP A 70 -29.17 -42.89 22.48
N ARG A 71 -28.59 -43.65 23.42
CA ARG A 71 -29.24 -44.00 24.70
C ARG A 71 -29.33 -42.82 25.66
N ASP A 72 -28.32 -41.96 25.68
CA ASP A 72 -28.27 -40.82 26.59
C ASP A 72 -29.22 -39.68 26.19
N GLY A 73 -29.95 -39.82 25.07
CA GLY A 73 -30.87 -38.79 24.57
C GLY A 73 -30.16 -37.46 24.31
N ALA A 74 -28.84 -37.49 24.10
CA ALA A 74 -28.04 -36.32 23.80
C ALA A 74 -28.71 -35.62 22.61
N VAL A 75 -29.22 -34.40 22.87
CA VAL A 75 -30.01 -33.57 21.96
C VAL A 75 -29.57 -33.84 20.53
N VAL A 76 -30.43 -34.56 19.81
CA VAL A 76 -30.18 -34.93 18.43
C VAL A 76 -30.01 -33.62 17.69
N ILE A 77 -28.80 -33.39 17.20
CA ILE A 77 -28.43 -32.10 16.65
C ILE A 77 -29.05 -32.02 15.26
N ASP A 78 -30.17 -31.32 15.14
CA ASP A 78 -30.92 -31.20 13.88
C ASP A 78 -30.22 -30.29 12.85
N ASP A 79 -29.24 -29.48 13.29
CA ASP A 79 -28.56 -28.50 12.44
C ASP A 79 -27.01 -28.59 12.55
N MET A 80 -26.34 -28.58 11.40
CA MET A 80 -24.87 -28.50 11.29
C MET A 80 -24.28 -27.34 12.11
N ARG A 81 -24.99 -26.22 12.22
CA ARG A 81 -24.55 -25.07 13.03
C ARG A 81 -24.39 -25.44 14.50
N ALA A 82 -25.32 -26.21 15.05
CA ALA A 82 -25.27 -26.62 16.45
C ALA A 82 -24.16 -27.65 16.72
N VAL A 83 -23.81 -28.49 15.74
CA VAL A 83 -22.64 -29.40 15.83
C VAL A 83 -21.36 -28.58 15.91
N LEU A 84 -21.23 -27.58 15.04
CA LEU A 84 -20.08 -26.68 15.01
C LEU A 84 -19.96 -25.85 16.29
N GLU A 85 -21.08 -25.35 16.83
CA GLU A 85 -21.14 -24.62 18.10
C GLU A 85 -20.58 -25.44 19.26
N GLN A 86 -21.08 -26.66 19.41
CA GLN A 86 -20.63 -27.53 20.49
C GLN A 86 -19.16 -27.94 20.33
N GLN A 87 -18.69 -28.16 19.10
CA GLN A 87 -17.29 -28.46 18.84
C GLN A 87 -16.40 -27.26 19.15
N PHE A 88 -16.82 -26.04 18.80
CA PHE A 88 -16.08 -24.83 19.08
C PHE A 88 -15.98 -24.55 20.58
N ASP A 89 -17.09 -24.68 21.32
CA ASP A 89 -17.15 -24.39 22.77
C ASP A 89 -16.28 -25.31 23.62
N ARG A 90 -15.95 -26.52 23.11
CA ARG A 90 -15.07 -27.48 23.79
C ARG A 90 -13.58 -27.19 23.62
N LEU A 91 -13.22 -26.34 22.66
CA LEU A 91 -11.83 -26.03 22.38
C LEU A 91 -11.21 -25.17 23.48
N SER A 92 -9.92 -25.34 23.72
CA SER A 92 -9.15 -24.42 24.56
C SER A 92 -9.20 -22.99 24.01
N PRO A 93 -9.07 -21.93 24.84
CA PRO A 93 -9.09 -20.55 24.38
C PRO A 93 -8.13 -20.26 23.23
N LEU A 94 -6.90 -20.78 23.29
CA LEU A 94 -5.92 -20.62 22.21
C LEU A 94 -6.36 -21.33 20.91
N ALA A 95 -6.97 -22.52 21.01
CA ALA A 95 -7.48 -23.21 19.83
C ALA A 95 -8.65 -22.45 19.18
N GLN A 96 -9.52 -21.82 19.99
CA GLN A 96 -10.56 -20.91 19.47
C GLN A 96 -9.92 -19.71 18.76
N ASP A 97 -8.89 -19.10 19.35
CA ASP A 97 -8.19 -17.96 18.73
C ASP A 97 -7.58 -18.32 17.38
N LEU A 98 -6.93 -19.48 17.29
CA LEU A 98 -6.34 -19.96 16.05
C LEU A 98 -7.42 -20.20 14.98
N LEU A 99 -8.58 -20.75 15.34
CA LEU A 99 -9.70 -20.89 14.41
C LEU A 99 -10.20 -19.54 13.91
N VAL A 100 -10.37 -18.56 14.81
CA VAL A 100 -10.80 -17.22 14.42
C VAL A 100 -9.78 -16.57 13.49
N TRP A 101 -8.48 -16.67 13.79
CA TRP A 101 -7.44 -16.13 12.92
C TRP A 101 -7.37 -16.83 11.56
N LEU A 102 -7.56 -18.15 11.49
CA LEU A 102 -7.65 -18.85 10.20
C LEU A 102 -8.88 -18.40 9.41
N ALA A 103 -10.01 -18.16 10.09
CA ALA A 103 -11.23 -17.65 9.48
C ALA A 103 -11.08 -16.20 8.99
N VAL A 104 -10.33 -15.36 9.71
CA VAL A 104 -10.01 -13.99 9.28
C VAL A 104 -9.04 -14.01 8.10
N ASN A 105 -8.02 -14.87 8.10
CA ASN A 105 -7.03 -14.93 7.02
C ASN A 105 -7.61 -15.45 5.69
N ARG A 106 -8.63 -16.33 5.71
CA ARG A 106 -9.36 -16.84 4.53
C ARG A 106 -8.49 -17.45 3.42
N LYS A 107 -7.25 -17.83 3.73
CA LYS A 107 -6.30 -18.53 2.87
C LYS A 107 -5.55 -19.57 3.70
N PRO A 108 -4.87 -20.54 3.07
CA PRO A 108 -3.89 -21.36 3.77
C PRO A 108 -2.77 -20.48 4.35
N VAL A 109 -2.50 -20.61 5.64
CA VAL A 109 -1.56 -19.76 6.40
C VAL A 109 -0.45 -20.60 6.99
N ALA A 110 0.78 -20.10 6.92
CA ALA A 110 1.94 -20.73 7.53
C ALA A 110 1.95 -20.51 9.05
N PHE A 111 2.58 -21.41 9.78
CA PHE A 111 2.68 -21.35 11.24
C PHE A 111 3.20 -20.00 11.76
N ASP A 112 4.30 -19.51 11.19
CA ASP A 112 4.94 -18.27 11.65
C ASP A 112 4.08 -17.03 11.35
N GLU A 113 3.35 -17.04 10.23
CA GLU A 113 2.39 -15.97 9.90
C GLU A 113 1.25 -15.92 10.93
N LEU A 114 0.67 -17.08 11.27
CA LEU A 114 -0.42 -17.17 12.25
C LEU A 114 0.02 -16.73 13.65
N ARG A 115 1.27 -17.04 14.02
CA ARG A 115 1.84 -16.62 15.31
C ARG A 115 2.04 -15.11 15.40
N ASN A 116 2.43 -14.45 14.30
CA ASN A 116 2.64 -13.01 14.26
C ASN A 116 1.35 -12.18 14.33
N ASP A 117 0.21 -12.81 14.00
CA ASP A 117 -1.11 -12.21 14.10
C ASP A 117 -1.63 -12.18 15.55
N LEU A 118 -1.17 -13.09 16.43
CA LEU A 118 -1.62 -13.14 17.82
C LEU A 118 -1.11 -11.93 18.61
N VAL A 119 -2.00 -11.27 19.35
CA VAL A 119 -1.66 -10.14 20.24
C VAL A 119 -0.91 -10.61 21.47
N VAL A 120 -1.40 -11.70 22.09
CA VAL A 120 -0.72 -12.35 23.22
C VAL A 120 0.05 -13.54 22.68
N MET A 121 1.37 -13.53 22.84
CA MET A 121 2.25 -14.60 22.37
C MET A 121 2.13 -15.83 23.29
N PRO A 122 1.60 -16.97 22.80
CA PRO A 122 1.49 -18.18 23.60
C PRO A 122 2.85 -18.85 23.76
N SER A 123 3.00 -19.67 24.80
CA SER A 123 4.17 -20.54 24.92
C SER A 123 4.16 -21.60 23.81
N GLN A 124 5.33 -22.09 23.42
CA GLN A 124 5.44 -23.14 22.41
C GLN A 124 4.66 -24.40 22.79
N ARG A 125 4.54 -24.70 24.10
CA ARG A 125 3.81 -25.86 24.61
C ARG A 125 2.30 -25.72 24.40
N GLU A 126 1.73 -24.59 24.80
CA GLU A 126 0.29 -24.30 24.65
C GLU A 126 -0.11 -24.32 23.18
N PHE A 127 0.73 -23.72 22.32
CA PHE A 127 0.47 -23.70 20.88
C PHE A 127 0.45 -25.11 20.28
N VAL A 128 1.42 -25.96 20.62
CA VAL A 128 1.47 -27.35 20.13
C VAL A 128 0.27 -28.16 20.62
N GLU A 129 -0.19 -27.92 21.86
CA GLU A 129 -1.37 -28.57 22.42
C GLU A 129 -2.65 -28.14 21.70
N ALA A 130 -2.85 -26.83 21.49
CA ALA A 130 -3.96 -26.29 20.72
C ALA A 130 -4.00 -26.86 19.30
N MET A 131 -2.85 -26.92 18.61
CA MET A 131 -2.75 -27.50 17.27
C MET A 131 -3.08 -29.00 17.23
N ARG A 132 -2.67 -29.77 18.25
CA ARG A 132 -3.04 -31.19 18.35
C ARG A 132 -4.55 -31.37 18.50
N LEU A 133 -5.21 -30.52 19.28
CA LEU A 133 -6.67 -30.54 19.44
C LEU A 133 -7.38 -30.20 18.13
N LEU A 134 -6.95 -29.15 17.43
CA LEU A 134 -7.54 -28.74 16.16
C LEU A 134 -7.38 -29.78 15.04
N ARG A 135 -6.25 -30.49 15.02
CA ARG A 135 -6.03 -31.61 14.07
C ARG A 135 -6.96 -32.79 14.34
N ARG A 136 -7.37 -33.01 15.59
CA ARG A 136 -8.27 -34.11 15.97
C ARG A 136 -9.74 -33.81 15.69
N SER A 137 -10.15 -32.55 15.73
CA SER A 137 -11.55 -32.13 15.53
C SER A 137 -12.02 -32.12 14.06
N SER A 138 -11.16 -32.50 13.11
CA SER A 138 -11.45 -32.49 11.65
C SER A 138 -11.86 -31.12 11.08
N LEU A 139 -11.61 -30.03 11.82
CA LEU A 139 -11.94 -28.64 11.41
C LEU A 139 -10.94 -28.05 10.41
N LEU A 140 -9.72 -28.60 10.34
CA LEU A 140 -8.63 -28.13 9.50
C LEU A 140 -8.51 -28.91 8.18
N GLN A 141 -8.04 -28.23 7.15
CA GLN A 141 -7.45 -28.81 5.95
C GLN A 141 -5.94 -28.52 5.97
N GLU A 142 -5.12 -29.54 5.75
CA GLU A 142 -3.68 -29.38 5.57
C GLU A 142 -3.35 -29.55 4.10
N SER A 143 -2.72 -28.54 3.50
CA SER A 143 -2.09 -28.68 2.20
C SER A 143 -0.58 -28.67 2.38
N ALA A 144 0.14 -29.46 1.57
CA ALA A 144 1.56 -29.22 1.39
C ALA A 144 1.73 -27.79 0.88
N ALA A 145 2.70 -27.03 1.42
CA ALA A 145 3.06 -25.75 0.84
C ALA A 145 3.45 -26.00 -0.63
N THR A 146 2.75 -25.35 -1.57
CA THR A 146 3.24 -25.25 -2.95
C THR A 146 4.61 -24.60 -2.89
N GLU A 147 5.58 -25.26 -3.51
CA GLU A 147 6.99 -24.90 -3.55
C GLU A 147 7.17 -23.38 -3.72
N ALA A 148 7.69 -22.73 -2.68
CA ALA A 148 8.34 -21.44 -2.89
C ALA A 148 9.54 -21.70 -3.81
N ALA A 149 9.74 -20.83 -4.80
CA ALA A 149 10.83 -20.92 -5.76
C ALA A 149 12.17 -21.25 -5.08
N PRO A 150 13.05 -22.06 -5.71
CA PRO A 150 14.31 -22.46 -5.11
C PRO A 150 15.21 -21.24 -4.94
N ASN A 151 15.36 -20.77 -3.69
CA ASN A 151 16.45 -19.87 -3.35
C ASN A 151 17.75 -20.66 -3.34
N VAL A 152 18.72 -20.13 -4.08
CA VAL A 152 20.06 -20.66 -4.28
C VAL A 152 20.79 -20.83 -2.94
N ASP A 153 21.39 -22.01 -2.79
CA ASP A 153 22.46 -22.43 -1.88
C ASP A 153 22.56 -21.77 -0.49
N ASP A 154 22.16 -22.53 0.54
CA ASP A 154 23.08 -22.78 1.65
C ASP A 154 22.87 -24.19 2.22
N GLY A 155 23.92 -25.00 2.15
CA GLY A 155 23.91 -26.40 2.49
C GLY A 155 23.93 -26.63 3.99
N THR A 156 22.83 -26.37 4.70
CA THR A 156 22.57 -27.02 6.00
C THR A 156 21.08 -27.03 6.36
N ARG A 157 20.59 -28.22 6.75
CA ARG A 157 19.25 -28.56 7.29
C ARG A 157 18.11 -28.64 6.26
N THR A 158 17.69 -29.87 5.98
CA THR A 158 16.36 -30.22 5.46
C THR A 158 15.28 -29.65 6.39
N ARG A 159 14.84 -28.42 6.13
CA ARG A 159 13.61 -27.86 6.71
C ARG A 159 12.44 -28.61 6.06
N VAL A 160 11.70 -29.38 6.87
CA VAL A 160 10.39 -29.91 6.49
C VAL A 160 9.55 -28.73 5.99
N ALA A 161 9.03 -28.81 4.77
CA ALA A 161 8.18 -27.75 4.22
C ALA A 161 7.04 -27.44 5.21
N PRO A 162 6.82 -26.17 5.59
CA PRO A 162 5.75 -25.83 6.53
C PRO A 162 4.41 -26.26 5.93
N HIS A 163 3.63 -27.05 6.66
CA HIS A 163 2.26 -27.33 6.28
C HIS A 163 1.43 -26.06 6.43
N ASN A 164 0.74 -25.65 5.37
CA ASN A 164 -0.19 -24.53 5.45
C ASN A 164 -1.50 -25.00 6.08
N LEU A 165 -2.02 -24.22 7.01
CA LEU A 165 -3.26 -24.48 7.73
C LEU A 165 -4.39 -23.72 7.06
N ALA A 166 -5.48 -24.41 6.73
CA ALA A 166 -6.69 -23.80 6.21
C ALA A 166 -7.92 -24.37 6.93
N LEU A 167 -9.02 -23.60 6.94
CA LEU A 167 -10.32 -24.11 7.37
C LEU A 167 -11.09 -24.67 6.19
N GLN A 168 -11.94 -25.66 6.47
CA GLN A 168 -13.00 -26.00 5.53
C GLN A 168 -13.95 -24.81 5.38
N ASN A 169 -14.45 -24.55 4.16
CA ASN A 169 -15.28 -23.37 3.88
C ASN A 169 -16.47 -23.21 4.85
N VAL A 170 -17.17 -24.31 5.15
CA VAL A 170 -18.31 -24.29 6.08
C VAL A 170 -17.89 -23.85 7.50
N VAL A 171 -16.75 -24.35 7.98
CA VAL A 171 -16.21 -23.98 9.30
C VAL A 171 -15.76 -22.52 9.29
N MET A 172 -15.11 -22.08 8.20
CA MET A 172 -14.69 -20.68 8.03
C MET A 172 -15.89 -19.72 8.09
N GLU A 173 -16.98 -20.01 7.36
CA GLU A 173 -18.17 -19.16 7.40
C GLU A 173 -18.85 -19.18 8.78
N TYR A 174 -18.92 -20.35 9.43
CA TYR A 174 -19.46 -20.46 10.78
C TYR A 174 -18.67 -19.61 11.79
N VAL A 175 -17.33 -19.71 11.79
CA VAL A 175 -16.47 -18.95 12.71
C VAL A 175 -16.54 -17.45 12.41
N ALA A 176 -16.60 -17.05 11.13
CA ALA A 176 -16.77 -15.65 10.74
C ALA A 176 -18.11 -15.06 11.21
N ASP A 177 -19.20 -15.82 11.07
CA ASP A 177 -20.53 -15.42 11.55
C ASP A 177 -20.59 -15.31 13.08
N ARG A 178 -19.95 -16.24 13.80
CA ARG A 178 -19.81 -16.16 15.27
C ARG A 178 -18.97 -14.96 15.71
N LEU A 179 -17.87 -14.69 15.02
CA LEU A 179 -17.04 -13.50 15.24
C LEU A 179 -17.88 -12.23 15.10
N LEU A 180 -18.66 -12.11 14.02
CA LEU A 180 -19.56 -10.97 13.80
C LEU A 180 -20.57 -10.80 14.93
N GLY A 181 -21.26 -11.86 15.33
CA GLY A 181 -22.22 -11.81 16.44
C GLY A 181 -21.57 -11.35 17.75
N THR A 182 -20.36 -11.79 18.02
CA THR A 182 -19.60 -11.39 19.23
C THR A 182 -19.21 -9.91 19.18
N LEU A 183 -18.71 -9.43 18.03
CA LEU A 183 -18.35 -8.02 17.83
C LEU A 183 -19.57 -7.10 17.95
N GLN A 184 -20.76 -7.53 17.48
CA GLN A 184 -22.00 -6.78 17.64
C GLN A 184 -22.37 -6.59 19.12
N VAL A 185 -22.24 -7.65 19.93
CA VAL A 185 -22.48 -7.59 21.38
C VAL A 185 -21.44 -6.68 22.06
N GLU A 186 -20.17 -6.78 21.69
CA GLU A 186 -19.13 -5.88 22.23
C GLU A 186 -19.39 -4.42 21.91
N LEU A 187 -19.81 -4.10 20.68
CA LEU A 187 -20.21 -2.74 20.32
C LEU A 187 -21.42 -2.28 21.14
N GLN A 188 -22.43 -3.13 21.35
CA GLN A 188 -23.59 -2.81 22.19
C GLN A 188 -23.17 -2.45 23.62
N GLU A 189 -22.27 -3.23 24.20
CA GLU A 189 -21.83 -3.10 25.59
C GLU A 189 -20.68 -2.10 25.79
N GLY A 190 -20.02 -1.66 24.72
CA GLY A 190 -18.85 -0.78 24.79
C GLY A 190 -17.58 -1.49 25.26
N ARG A 191 -17.46 -2.79 25.02
CA ARG A 191 -16.26 -3.60 25.29
C ARG A 191 -15.43 -3.77 24.02
N ALA A 192 -14.17 -4.21 24.17
CA ALA A 192 -13.24 -4.34 23.05
C ALA A 192 -12.39 -5.61 23.09
N ASP A 193 -12.87 -6.71 23.69
CA ASP A 193 -12.08 -7.93 23.89
C ASP A 193 -11.70 -8.59 22.54
N TYR A 194 -12.67 -8.77 21.64
CA TYR A 194 -12.46 -9.30 20.29
C TYR A 194 -11.94 -8.23 19.34
N PHE A 195 -12.39 -6.97 19.49
CA PHE A 195 -11.83 -5.83 18.76
C PHE A 195 -10.32 -5.68 18.98
N HIS A 196 -9.83 -6.02 20.17
CA HIS A 196 -8.42 -5.97 20.50
C HIS A 196 -7.65 -7.14 19.89
N ARG A 197 -8.23 -8.35 19.89
CA ARG A 197 -7.52 -9.60 19.56
C ARG A 197 -7.47 -9.92 18.07
N TYR A 198 -8.45 -9.47 17.30
CA TYR A 198 -8.61 -9.84 15.89
C TYR A 198 -8.72 -8.61 15.01
N THR A 199 -8.09 -8.65 13.84
CA THR A 199 -8.31 -7.61 12.81
C THR A 199 -9.53 -7.95 11.95
N LEU A 200 -10.31 -6.93 11.59
CA LEU A 200 -11.39 -7.04 10.60
C LEU A 200 -10.87 -6.96 9.17
N LEU A 201 -9.67 -6.41 8.98
CA LEU A 201 -9.02 -6.23 7.69
C LEU A 201 -7.50 -6.37 7.84
N LYS A 202 -6.93 -7.41 7.25
CA LYS A 202 -5.48 -7.69 7.33
C LYS A 202 -4.77 -7.11 6.11
N VAL A 203 -4.16 -5.94 6.31
CA VAL A 203 -3.53 -5.15 5.24
C VAL A 203 -2.28 -5.78 4.65
N SER A 204 -1.59 -6.63 5.41
CA SER A 204 -0.44 -7.41 4.92
C SER A 204 -0.83 -8.58 4.00
N GLY A 205 -2.13 -8.91 3.91
CA GLY A 205 -2.64 -9.99 3.06
C GLY A 205 -2.87 -9.55 1.60
N PRO A 206 -3.09 -10.51 0.67
CA PRO A 206 -3.43 -10.22 -0.72
C PRO A 206 -4.72 -9.37 -0.85
N GLU A 207 -4.80 -8.51 -1.87
CA GLU A 207 -5.95 -7.60 -2.05
C GLU A 207 -7.29 -8.33 -2.24
N TYR A 208 -7.29 -9.49 -2.90
CA TYR A 208 -8.51 -10.30 -3.03
C TYR A 208 -9.03 -10.80 -1.67
N VAL A 209 -8.13 -11.11 -0.71
CA VAL A 209 -8.51 -11.49 0.65
C VAL A 209 -9.09 -10.29 1.38
N GLN A 210 -8.44 -9.12 1.26
CA GLN A 210 -8.92 -7.86 1.83
C GLN A 210 -10.32 -7.49 1.34
N ALA A 211 -10.60 -7.64 0.04
CA ALA A 211 -11.92 -7.40 -0.53
C ALA A 211 -12.99 -8.33 0.07
N VAL A 212 -12.64 -9.61 0.30
CA VAL A 212 -13.54 -10.57 0.94
C VAL A 212 -13.75 -10.25 2.42
N GLN A 213 -12.70 -9.89 3.16
CA GLN A 213 -12.79 -9.44 4.55
C GLN A 213 -13.69 -8.21 4.70
N LYS A 214 -13.53 -7.20 3.83
CA LYS A 214 -14.42 -6.03 3.79
C LYS A 214 -15.88 -6.45 3.57
N ARG A 215 -16.14 -7.31 2.59
CA ARG A 215 -17.50 -7.75 2.24
C ARG A 215 -18.16 -8.60 3.33
N LEU A 216 -17.40 -9.43 4.03
CA LEU A 216 -17.96 -10.45 4.94
C LEU A 216 -17.82 -10.12 6.41
N LEU A 217 -16.91 -9.23 6.82
CA LEU A 217 -16.74 -8.83 8.22
C LEU A 217 -17.07 -7.35 8.42
N LEU A 218 -16.38 -6.47 7.69
CA LEU A 218 -16.47 -5.03 7.93
C LEU A 218 -17.83 -4.43 7.51
N ALA A 219 -18.30 -4.72 6.29
CA ALA A 219 -19.54 -4.18 5.75
C ALA A 219 -20.78 -4.67 6.52
N PRO A 220 -20.95 -5.98 6.84
CA PRO A 220 -22.10 -6.42 7.62
C PRO A 220 -22.14 -5.82 9.03
N LEU A 221 -20.98 -5.64 9.66
CA LEU A 221 -20.87 -4.99 10.97
C LEU A 221 -21.23 -3.50 10.90
N ALA A 222 -20.76 -2.79 9.87
CA ALA A 222 -21.11 -1.39 9.63
C ALA A 222 -22.60 -1.21 9.31
N GLU A 223 -23.18 -2.05 8.44
CA GLU A 223 -24.61 -2.04 8.10
C GLU A 223 -25.50 -2.34 9.32
N TRP A 224 -25.09 -3.28 10.16
CA TRP A 224 -25.76 -3.53 11.43
C TRP A 224 -25.65 -2.31 12.35
N ALA A 225 -24.47 -1.69 12.47
CA ALA A 225 -24.24 -0.56 13.34
C ALA A 225 -25.07 0.67 12.96
N VAL A 226 -25.14 0.99 11.66
CA VAL A 226 -25.98 2.07 11.13
C VAL A 226 -27.46 1.81 11.40
N ARG A 227 -27.93 0.57 11.24
CA ARG A 227 -29.32 0.21 11.53
C ARG A 227 -29.69 0.38 13.01
N GLN A 228 -28.74 0.12 13.92
CA GLN A 228 -28.98 0.20 15.37
C GLN A 228 -28.82 1.61 15.93
N TYR A 229 -27.83 2.38 15.45
CA TYR A 229 -27.41 3.63 16.10
C TYR A 229 -27.38 4.85 15.17
N GLY A 230 -27.58 4.68 13.87
CA GLY A 230 -27.26 5.69 12.87
C GLY A 230 -25.75 5.92 12.71
N ALA A 231 -25.35 6.70 11.70
CA ALA A 231 -23.94 7.00 11.44
C ALA A 231 -23.29 7.79 12.60
N ASP A 232 -23.92 8.90 13.02
CA ASP A 232 -23.37 9.77 14.06
C ASP A 232 -23.33 9.10 15.44
N GLY A 233 -24.39 8.36 15.79
CA GLY A 233 -24.45 7.62 17.04
C GLY A 233 -23.39 6.52 17.11
N MET A 234 -23.10 5.88 15.97
CA MET A 234 -22.02 4.90 15.87
C MET A 234 -20.64 5.55 15.96
N GLN A 235 -20.40 6.70 15.31
CA GLN A 235 -19.14 7.43 15.45
C GLN A 235 -18.83 7.76 16.91
N GLN A 236 -19.81 8.28 17.66
CA GLN A 236 -19.60 8.61 19.07
C GLN A 236 -19.23 7.36 19.90
N ARG A 237 -19.85 6.22 19.60
CA ARG A 237 -19.56 4.95 20.27
C ARG A 237 -18.17 4.43 19.93
N LEU A 238 -17.73 4.58 18.68
CA LEU A 238 -16.37 4.26 18.25
C LEU A 238 -15.33 5.15 18.95
N ARG A 239 -15.60 6.46 19.11
CA ARG A 239 -14.74 7.36 19.91
C ARG A 239 -14.63 6.92 21.36
N ASN A 240 -15.75 6.54 21.99
CA ASN A 240 -15.73 6.03 23.36
C ASN A 240 -14.88 4.75 23.49
N LEU A 241 -14.86 3.89 22.46
CA LEU A 241 -13.98 2.71 22.43
C LEU A 241 -12.50 3.09 22.33
N LEU A 242 -12.15 4.12 21.55
CA LEU A 242 -10.78 4.66 21.50
C LEU A 242 -10.35 5.21 22.87
N ASP A 243 -11.23 5.93 23.55
CA ASP A 243 -10.96 6.47 24.89
C ASP A 243 -10.77 5.35 25.92
N HIS A 244 -11.59 4.30 25.86
CA HIS A 244 -11.43 3.13 26.71
C HIS A 244 -10.10 2.40 26.42
N ALA A 245 -9.77 2.19 25.14
CA ALA A 245 -8.51 1.57 24.73
C ALA A 245 -7.27 2.38 25.14
N ARG A 246 -7.40 3.71 25.27
CA ARG A 246 -6.31 4.59 25.73
C ARG A 246 -6.09 4.49 27.23
N GLN A 247 -7.14 4.22 28.01
CA GLN A 247 -7.07 4.13 29.47
C GLN A 247 -6.66 2.73 29.95
N ASP A 248 -7.00 1.69 29.17
CA ASP A 248 -6.68 0.32 29.52
C ASP A 248 -5.38 -0.15 28.88
N SER A 249 -4.33 -0.28 29.70
CA SER A 249 -3.04 -0.81 29.26
C SER A 249 -3.10 -2.23 28.70
N ALA A 250 -4.12 -3.03 29.05
CA ALA A 250 -4.31 -4.37 28.48
C ALA A 250 -4.70 -4.31 27.00
N LEU A 251 -5.29 -3.19 26.54
CA LEU A 251 -5.66 -2.98 25.16
C LEU A 251 -4.52 -2.40 24.30
N ALA A 252 -3.37 -2.10 24.91
CA ALA A 252 -2.20 -1.59 24.23
C ALA A 252 -1.64 -2.63 23.23
N GLY A 253 -1.30 -2.18 22.02
CA GLY A 253 -0.67 -3.04 21.00
C GLY A 253 -1.58 -3.99 20.24
N GLY A 254 -2.89 -4.02 20.54
CA GLY A 254 -3.87 -4.82 19.77
C GLY A 254 -4.40 -4.12 18.53
N TYR A 255 -5.57 -4.60 18.07
CA TYR A 255 -6.25 -4.17 16.85
C TYR A 255 -7.43 -3.21 17.08
N THR A 256 -7.73 -2.83 18.32
CA THR A 256 -8.93 -2.04 18.64
C THR A 256 -8.99 -0.74 17.83
N ALA A 257 -7.93 0.07 17.87
CA ALA A 257 -7.90 1.34 17.16
C ALA A 257 -7.89 1.15 15.64
N THR A 258 -7.16 0.14 15.13
CA THR A 258 -7.21 -0.24 13.71
C THR A 258 -8.62 -0.58 13.23
N ASN A 259 -9.34 -1.41 13.99
CA ASN A 259 -10.70 -1.82 13.65
C ASN A 259 -11.68 -0.65 13.73
N VAL A 260 -11.50 0.25 14.70
CA VAL A 260 -12.26 1.51 14.78
C VAL A 260 -12.01 2.35 13.53
N VAL A 261 -10.75 2.54 13.12
CA VAL A 261 -10.38 3.26 11.89
C VAL A 261 -11.06 2.65 10.68
N HIS A 262 -10.98 1.33 10.48
CA HIS A 262 -11.60 0.66 9.35
C HIS A 262 -13.12 0.82 9.35
N LEU A 263 -13.77 0.75 10.51
CA LEU A 263 -15.21 0.98 10.63
C LEU A 263 -15.59 2.44 10.33
N MET A 264 -14.84 3.42 10.86
CA MET A 264 -15.07 4.84 10.56
C MET A 264 -14.98 5.11 9.05
N LEU A 265 -13.93 4.58 8.40
CA LEU A 265 -13.76 4.72 6.95
C LEU A 265 -14.87 4.01 6.17
N GLN A 266 -15.32 2.82 6.60
CA GLN A 266 -16.43 2.10 5.97
C GLN A 266 -17.77 2.83 6.11
N LEU A 267 -17.95 3.60 7.19
CA LEU A 267 -19.11 4.45 7.43
C LEU A 267 -19.01 5.81 6.70
N SER A 268 -18.07 5.96 5.75
CA SER A 268 -17.77 7.21 5.04
C SER A 268 -17.48 8.39 5.97
N SER A 269 -16.92 8.11 7.14
CA SER A 269 -16.56 9.12 8.15
C SER A 269 -15.13 9.57 7.91
N ALA A 270 -14.91 10.89 7.87
CA ALA A 270 -13.56 11.44 7.87
C ALA A 270 -12.90 11.15 9.22
N LEU A 271 -11.59 10.87 9.21
CA LEU A 271 -10.80 10.75 10.44
C LEU A 271 -10.34 12.11 10.95
N GLN A 272 -10.78 13.22 10.33
CA GLN A 272 -10.31 14.56 10.64
C GLN A 272 -10.52 14.92 12.12
N GLY A 273 -9.47 15.39 12.79
CA GLY A 273 -9.50 15.78 14.20
C GLY A 273 -9.53 14.61 15.20
N GLU A 274 -9.47 13.36 14.73
CA GLU A 274 -9.48 12.19 15.61
C GLU A 274 -8.15 12.04 16.38
N ASN A 275 -8.22 11.51 17.59
CA ASN A 275 -7.06 11.34 18.47
C ASN A 275 -6.68 9.87 18.62
N PHE A 276 -5.60 9.45 17.97
CA PHE A 276 -5.02 8.11 18.09
C PHE A 276 -3.76 8.08 18.94
N ALA A 277 -3.45 9.14 19.68
CA ALA A 277 -2.23 9.23 20.47
C ALA A 277 -2.13 8.10 21.50
N GLY A 278 -0.97 7.45 21.54
CA GLY A 278 -0.68 6.30 22.42
C GLY A 278 -1.39 4.99 22.05
N LEU A 279 -2.15 4.94 20.95
CA LEU A 279 -2.84 3.72 20.49
C LEU A 279 -2.00 2.92 19.49
N SER A 280 -2.45 1.71 19.17
CA SER A 280 -1.86 0.86 18.12
C SER A 280 -2.74 0.83 16.88
N LEU A 281 -2.24 1.35 15.77
CA LEU A 281 -2.85 1.26 14.43
C LEU A 281 -2.22 0.16 13.59
N ARG A 282 -1.77 -0.94 14.22
CA ARG A 282 -1.14 -2.07 13.54
C ARG A 282 -2.05 -2.62 12.45
N GLN A 283 -1.54 -2.78 11.23
CA GLN A 283 -2.26 -3.21 10.02
C GLN A 283 -3.44 -2.29 9.64
N ALA A 284 -3.39 -0.99 9.95
CA ALA A 284 -4.38 -0.05 9.45
C ALA A 284 -4.21 0.24 7.94
N ASP A 285 -5.32 0.45 7.24
CA ASP A 285 -5.36 0.85 5.83
C ASP A 285 -5.83 2.30 5.81
N LEU A 286 -4.90 3.23 5.68
CA LEU A 286 -5.12 4.67 5.69
C LEU A 286 -4.97 5.29 4.29
N ARG A 287 -4.82 4.48 3.23
CA ARG A 287 -4.55 4.94 1.85
C ARG A 287 -5.61 5.86 1.26
N ALA A 288 -6.85 5.76 1.75
CA ALA A 288 -7.98 6.60 1.34
C ALA A 288 -8.48 7.51 2.49
N ALA A 289 -7.72 7.60 3.59
CA ALA A 289 -8.13 8.34 4.77
C ALA A 289 -7.63 9.79 4.69
N THR A 290 -8.52 10.76 4.93
CA THR A 290 -8.15 12.15 5.17
C THR A 290 -7.68 12.29 6.63
N LEU A 291 -6.41 12.59 6.84
CA LEU A 291 -5.77 12.67 8.17
C LEU A 291 -5.53 14.11 8.66
N ILE A 292 -6.37 15.06 8.25
CA ILE A 292 -6.26 16.47 8.69
C ILE A 292 -6.49 16.56 10.21
N ASP A 293 -5.60 17.25 10.93
CA ASP A 293 -5.66 17.45 12.39
C ASP A 293 -5.74 16.15 13.22
N VAL A 294 -5.25 15.03 12.69
CA VAL A 294 -5.23 13.75 13.41
C VAL A 294 -4.03 13.66 14.35
N ASP A 295 -4.27 13.35 15.63
CA ASP A 295 -3.19 13.17 16.61
C ASP A 295 -2.66 11.73 16.58
N LEU A 296 -1.44 11.55 16.07
CA LEU A 296 -0.73 10.27 15.99
C LEU A 296 0.47 10.18 16.96
N ARG A 297 0.56 11.06 17.97
CA ARG A 297 1.71 11.08 18.88
C ARG A 297 1.82 9.78 19.66
N HIS A 298 3.00 9.16 19.62
CA HIS A 298 3.28 7.88 20.28
C HIS A 298 2.38 6.72 19.83
N THR A 299 1.76 6.82 18.65
CA THR A 299 0.95 5.75 18.06
C THR A 299 1.86 4.68 17.44
N ALA A 300 1.57 3.39 17.67
CA ALA A 300 2.28 2.30 17.02
C ALA A 300 1.69 2.01 15.63
N LEU A 301 2.51 2.10 14.58
CA LEU A 301 2.08 2.04 13.17
C LEU A 301 2.53 0.75 12.44
N GLY A 302 2.60 -0.37 13.16
CA GLY A 302 3.17 -1.61 12.61
C GLY A 302 2.39 -2.14 11.39
N HIS A 303 3.02 -2.23 10.23
CA HIS A 303 2.38 -2.65 8.97
C HIS A 303 1.16 -1.81 8.54
N THR A 304 1.09 -0.54 8.97
CA THR A 304 0.09 0.42 8.52
C THR A 304 0.41 0.89 7.10
N ARG A 305 -0.59 1.02 6.22
CA ARG A 305 -0.44 1.61 4.87
C ARG A 305 -1.00 3.02 4.84
N PHE A 306 -0.17 4.00 4.52
CA PHE A 306 -0.58 5.41 4.38
C PHE A 306 -0.88 5.81 2.94
N THR A 307 -0.21 5.19 1.97
CA THR A 307 -0.33 5.51 0.55
C THR A 307 -0.48 4.23 -0.27
N ASN A 308 -1.06 4.32 -1.47
CA ASN A 308 -0.94 3.23 -2.43
C ASN A 308 0.54 2.97 -2.69
N SER A 309 0.95 1.70 -2.83
CA SER A 309 2.34 1.42 -3.24
C SER A 309 2.52 1.99 -4.65
N PHE A 310 3.27 3.08 -4.72
CA PHE A 310 3.84 3.56 -5.96
C PHE A 310 5.04 2.67 -6.31
N GLY A 311 5.34 2.54 -7.60
CA GLY A 311 6.70 2.16 -7.98
C GLY A 311 7.67 3.28 -7.63
N ILE A 312 8.92 3.13 -8.04
CA ILE A 312 9.93 4.19 -7.91
C ILE A 312 9.38 5.50 -8.48
N VAL A 313 9.34 6.55 -7.65
CA VAL A 313 8.89 7.88 -8.08
C VAL A 313 10.04 8.53 -8.83
N SER A 314 9.88 8.69 -10.14
CA SER A 314 10.95 9.18 -11.02
C SER A 314 11.05 10.69 -11.06
N SER A 315 9.92 11.39 -10.91
CA SER A 315 9.80 12.85 -10.91
C SER A 315 8.51 13.30 -10.21
N VAL A 316 8.58 14.42 -9.49
CA VAL A 316 7.44 15.12 -8.89
C VAL A 316 7.35 16.55 -9.42
N ALA A 317 6.13 17.06 -9.59
CA ALA A 317 5.89 18.43 -9.99
C ALA A 317 4.71 19.02 -9.22
N VAL A 318 4.72 20.33 -8.97
CA VAL A 318 3.63 21.07 -8.34
C VAL A 318 3.13 22.14 -9.31
N SER A 319 1.81 22.33 -9.37
CA SER A 319 1.21 23.38 -10.18
C SER A 319 1.54 24.77 -9.63
N LEU A 320 1.67 25.79 -10.49
CA LEU A 320 2.05 27.15 -10.05
C LEU A 320 1.04 27.80 -9.10
N ASP A 321 -0.22 27.39 -9.16
CA ASP A 321 -1.27 27.83 -8.25
C ASP A 321 -1.25 27.10 -6.89
N GLY A 322 -0.38 26.10 -6.74
CA GLY A 322 -0.23 25.28 -5.54
C GLY A 322 -1.39 24.31 -5.29
N GLN A 323 -2.33 24.14 -6.24
CA GLN A 323 -3.51 23.30 -6.02
C GLN A 323 -3.24 21.83 -6.24
N PHE A 324 -2.29 21.47 -7.10
CA PHE A 324 -2.04 20.10 -7.52
C PHE A 324 -0.58 19.72 -7.37
N VAL A 325 -0.36 18.46 -6.98
CA VAL A 325 0.93 17.78 -7.06
C VAL A 325 0.78 16.58 -7.98
N ALA A 326 1.74 16.36 -8.87
CA ALA A 326 1.82 15.20 -9.72
C ALA A 326 3.09 14.40 -9.41
N ALA A 327 3.02 13.08 -9.56
CA ALA A 327 4.15 12.18 -9.46
C ALA A 327 4.11 11.15 -10.60
N GLY A 328 5.24 10.98 -11.28
CA GLY A 328 5.46 9.88 -12.21
C GLY A 328 6.07 8.69 -11.47
N ALA A 329 5.44 7.52 -11.57
CA ALA A 329 5.94 6.28 -10.99
C ALA A 329 5.81 5.13 -11.99
N GLY A 330 6.93 4.59 -12.46
CA GLY A 330 6.94 3.64 -13.56
C GLY A 330 6.23 4.21 -14.79
N ARG A 331 5.15 3.59 -15.24
CA ARG A 331 4.34 4.04 -16.40
C ARG A 331 3.09 4.83 -15.99
N SER A 332 2.88 5.03 -14.70
CA SER A 332 1.69 5.67 -14.18
C SER A 332 2.02 7.09 -13.74
N LEU A 333 1.13 8.02 -14.04
CA LEU A 333 1.17 9.40 -13.59
C LEU A 333 -0.01 9.61 -12.66
N VAL A 334 0.25 10.00 -11.42
CA VAL A 334 -0.81 10.26 -10.44
C VAL A 334 -0.77 11.72 -10.03
N VAL A 335 -1.96 12.32 -9.93
CA VAL A 335 -2.13 13.71 -9.54
C VAL A 335 -3.04 13.77 -8.33
N TRP A 336 -2.66 14.57 -7.34
CA TRP A 336 -3.41 14.82 -6.12
C TRP A 336 -3.73 16.29 -5.99
N GLN A 337 -4.82 16.58 -5.31
CA GLN A 337 -5.10 17.92 -4.82
C GLN A 337 -4.30 18.15 -3.53
N LEU A 338 -3.51 19.22 -3.49
CA LEU A 338 -2.55 19.47 -2.42
C LEU A 338 -3.25 19.73 -1.07
N ASP A 339 -4.31 20.54 -1.07
CA ASP A 339 -5.04 20.92 0.15
C ASP A 339 -5.73 19.74 0.86
N SER A 340 -6.25 18.79 0.08
CA SER A 340 -7.04 17.66 0.61
C SER A 340 -6.24 16.36 0.68
N ALA A 341 -5.05 16.32 0.07
CA ALA A 341 -4.24 15.12 -0.17
C ALA A 341 -5.00 13.97 -0.87
N GLN A 342 -6.11 14.29 -1.55
CA GLN A 342 -6.91 13.29 -2.25
C GLN A 342 -6.37 13.03 -3.66
N PRO A 343 -6.36 11.77 -4.12
CA PRO A 343 -6.06 11.48 -5.52
C PRO A 343 -7.11 12.16 -6.40
N TYR A 344 -6.65 13.02 -7.29
CA TYR A 344 -7.48 13.70 -8.26
C TYR A 344 -7.61 12.85 -9.52
N MET A 345 -6.49 12.41 -10.10
CA MET A 345 -6.46 11.61 -11.32
C MET A 345 -5.28 10.64 -11.40
N VAL A 346 -5.47 9.56 -12.16
CA VAL A 346 -4.46 8.55 -12.48
C VAL A 346 -4.45 8.32 -13.98
N PHE A 347 -3.30 8.48 -14.61
CA PHE A 347 -3.09 8.22 -16.03
C PHE A 347 -2.12 7.05 -16.21
N GLU A 348 -2.51 6.04 -17.00
CA GLU A 348 -1.71 4.82 -17.24
C GLU A 348 -1.46 4.57 -18.73
N GLU A 349 -1.55 5.62 -19.57
CA GLU A 349 -1.41 5.48 -21.02
C GLU A 349 0.05 5.44 -21.50
N HIS A 350 1.02 5.73 -20.62
CA HIS A 350 2.44 5.78 -21.00
C HIS A 350 2.96 4.39 -21.41
N PRO A 351 3.57 4.26 -22.60
CA PRO A 351 4.07 2.98 -23.10
C PRO A 351 5.37 2.53 -22.42
N SER A 352 6.11 3.46 -21.80
CA SER A 352 7.39 3.25 -21.15
C SER A 352 7.45 4.02 -19.83
N GLU A 353 8.50 3.79 -19.05
CA GLU A 353 8.69 4.49 -17.78
C GLU A 353 8.82 5.99 -18.00
N ILE A 354 8.09 6.75 -17.19
CA ILE A 354 8.11 8.21 -17.14
C ILE A 354 9.44 8.62 -16.54
N ALA A 355 10.18 9.46 -17.23
CA ALA A 355 11.47 9.98 -16.77
C ALA A 355 11.32 11.32 -16.06
N ASP A 356 10.41 12.18 -16.56
CA ASP A 356 10.20 13.52 -16.01
C ASP A 356 8.78 14.01 -16.26
N ILE A 357 8.32 14.94 -15.42
CA ILE A 357 7.01 15.57 -15.46
C ILE A 357 7.13 17.06 -15.14
N ALA A 358 6.28 17.91 -15.73
CA ALA A 358 6.19 19.32 -15.36
C ALA A 358 4.81 19.89 -15.66
N PHE A 359 4.33 20.78 -14.79
CA PHE A 359 3.09 21.52 -15.03
C PHE A 359 3.33 22.70 -15.98
N ALA A 360 2.35 22.94 -16.85
CA ALA A 360 2.28 24.19 -17.59
C ALA A 360 1.90 25.34 -16.64
N SER A 361 2.22 26.58 -17.04
CA SER A 361 1.96 27.76 -16.22
C SER A 361 0.48 28.03 -15.93
N ASP A 362 -0.43 27.41 -16.69
CA ASP A 362 -1.88 27.56 -16.50
C ASP A 362 -2.44 26.68 -15.38
N GLY A 363 -1.64 25.75 -14.81
CA GLY A 363 -2.05 24.81 -13.78
C GLY A 363 -3.05 23.74 -14.24
N GLN A 364 -3.51 23.78 -15.49
CA GLN A 364 -4.50 22.86 -16.06
C GLN A 364 -3.89 21.83 -16.99
N HIS A 365 -2.68 22.07 -17.48
CA HIS A 365 -1.97 21.12 -18.33
C HIS A 365 -0.70 20.59 -17.66
N LEU A 366 -0.41 19.33 -17.94
CA LEU A 366 0.76 18.62 -17.44
C LEU A 366 1.47 17.96 -18.62
N ALA A 367 2.79 18.06 -18.67
CA ALA A 367 3.61 17.35 -19.64
C ALA A 367 4.41 16.25 -18.95
N SER A 368 4.70 15.20 -19.71
CA SER A 368 5.50 14.07 -19.23
C SER A 368 6.28 13.43 -20.38
N VAL A 369 7.50 12.98 -20.12
CA VAL A 369 8.35 12.30 -21.10
C VAL A 369 8.77 10.93 -20.61
N GLY A 370 8.92 9.99 -21.53
CA GLY A 370 9.34 8.62 -21.22
C GLY A 370 10.65 8.20 -21.88
N TYR A 371 11.21 7.07 -21.42
CA TYR A 371 12.46 6.52 -21.96
C TYR A 371 12.36 6.03 -23.42
N ASP A 372 11.16 5.85 -23.94
CA ASP A 372 10.87 5.56 -25.34
C ASP A 372 10.94 6.78 -26.27
N GLY A 373 11.15 7.97 -25.70
CA GLY A 373 11.22 9.24 -26.44
C GLY A 373 9.86 9.82 -26.82
N THR A 374 8.78 9.37 -26.16
CA THR A 374 7.44 9.94 -26.31
C THR A 374 7.24 11.09 -25.33
N LEU A 375 6.67 12.20 -25.82
CA LEU A 375 6.11 13.29 -25.03
C LEU A 375 4.59 13.14 -24.97
N PHE A 376 4.02 13.21 -23.77
CA PHE A 376 2.58 13.29 -23.54
C PHE A 376 2.21 14.64 -22.94
N LEU A 377 1.08 15.18 -23.40
CA LEU A 377 0.40 16.32 -22.80
C LEU A 377 -0.95 15.84 -22.25
N TRP A 378 -1.22 16.22 -21.01
CA TRP A 378 -2.41 15.85 -20.25
C TRP A 378 -3.22 17.10 -19.94
N ASP A 379 -4.53 16.97 -20.04
CA ASP A 379 -5.47 18.00 -19.61
C ASP A 379 -6.13 17.54 -18.30
N MET A 380 -5.97 18.37 -17.27
CA MET A 380 -6.43 18.10 -15.92
C MET A 380 -7.97 18.16 -15.78
N ALA A 381 -8.68 18.80 -16.72
CA ALA A 381 -10.13 18.86 -16.71
C ALA A 381 -10.78 17.63 -17.37
N VAL A 382 -10.12 17.05 -18.38
CA VAL A 382 -10.67 15.94 -19.19
C VAL A 382 -10.31 14.58 -18.61
N GLY A 383 -9.13 14.45 -17.98
CA GLY A 383 -8.66 13.19 -17.42
C GLY A 383 -8.19 12.16 -18.43
N THR A 384 -7.76 12.61 -19.61
CA THR A 384 -7.10 11.78 -20.62
C THR A 384 -5.91 12.52 -21.23
N SER A 385 -5.05 11.82 -21.99
CA SER A 385 -4.06 12.50 -22.82
C SER A 385 -4.74 13.33 -23.91
N VAL A 386 -4.31 14.58 -24.08
CA VAL A 386 -4.78 15.46 -25.17
C VAL A 386 -3.85 15.44 -26.37
N ALA A 387 -2.58 15.11 -26.16
CA ALA A 387 -1.63 14.91 -27.24
C ALA A 387 -0.54 13.91 -26.87
N ARG A 388 -0.12 13.15 -27.89
CA ARG A 388 1.04 12.26 -27.85
C ARG A 388 1.94 12.57 -29.04
N GLN A 389 3.22 12.81 -28.77
CA GLN A 389 4.20 13.16 -29.79
C GLN A 389 5.46 12.29 -29.66
N GLN A 390 5.80 11.56 -30.72
CA GLN A 390 7.09 10.88 -30.82
C GLN A 390 8.11 11.88 -31.37
N LEU A 391 9.03 12.34 -30.54
CA LEU A 391 9.95 13.42 -30.93
C LEU A 391 11.20 12.92 -31.67
N HIS A 392 11.44 11.60 -31.68
CA HIS A 392 12.60 10.96 -32.30
C HIS A 392 13.96 11.55 -31.83
N LEU A 393 14.00 12.10 -30.61
CA LEU A 393 15.19 12.64 -29.95
C LEU A 393 15.92 11.56 -29.11
N GLY A 394 15.62 10.29 -29.32
CA GLY A 394 16.07 9.18 -28.48
C GLY A 394 15.36 9.16 -27.11
N THR A 395 15.98 8.50 -26.13
CA THR A 395 15.51 8.47 -24.73
C THR A 395 15.45 9.89 -24.17
N LEU A 396 14.27 10.33 -23.75
CA LEU A 396 14.05 11.60 -23.07
C LEU A 396 14.20 11.40 -21.56
N LEU A 397 14.90 12.33 -20.92
CA LEU A 397 15.20 12.28 -19.48
C LEU A 397 14.69 13.50 -18.73
N SER A 398 14.55 14.64 -19.41
CA SER A 398 14.14 15.88 -18.77
C SER A 398 13.24 16.71 -19.66
N LEU A 399 12.31 17.42 -19.03
CA LEU A 399 11.45 18.39 -19.68
C LEU A 399 11.26 19.63 -18.80
N ALA A 400 11.03 20.79 -19.41
CA ALA A 400 10.76 22.02 -18.66
C ALA A 400 9.85 22.95 -19.47
N PHE A 401 8.85 23.52 -18.81
CA PHE A 401 8.07 24.63 -19.38
C PHE A 401 8.81 25.95 -19.17
N SER A 402 8.72 26.84 -20.16
CA SER A 402 9.13 28.23 -19.98
C SER A 402 8.19 28.93 -18.98
N PRO A 403 8.69 29.89 -18.18
CA PRO A 403 7.87 30.63 -17.22
C PRO A 403 6.69 31.39 -17.84
N ASP A 404 6.81 31.79 -19.11
CA ASP A 404 5.72 32.42 -19.88
C ASP A 404 4.64 31.43 -20.34
N GLY A 405 4.85 30.13 -20.18
CA GLY A 405 3.91 29.08 -20.53
C GLY A 405 3.77 28.78 -22.01
N GLU A 406 4.57 29.38 -22.89
CA GLU A 406 4.40 29.24 -24.34
C GLU A 406 5.29 28.15 -24.95
N THR A 407 6.42 27.84 -24.30
CA THR A 407 7.42 26.91 -24.81
C THR A 407 7.62 25.73 -23.86
N LEU A 408 7.68 24.53 -24.41
CA LEU A 408 8.09 23.32 -23.72
C LEU A 408 9.41 22.84 -24.31
N VAL A 409 10.42 22.58 -23.49
CA VAL A 409 11.65 21.94 -23.93
C VAL A 409 11.77 20.54 -23.38
N CYS A 410 12.40 19.66 -24.14
CA CYS A 410 12.70 18.29 -23.70
C CYS A 410 14.03 17.82 -24.25
N GLY A 411 14.71 16.94 -23.53
CA GLY A 411 16.02 16.45 -23.91
C GLY A 411 16.39 15.15 -23.21
N GLY A 412 17.42 14.50 -23.75
CA GLY A 412 17.97 13.28 -23.16
C GLY A 412 19.19 12.78 -23.90
N TYR A 413 19.26 11.47 -24.13
CA TYR A 413 20.46 10.81 -24.68
C TYR A 413 20.70 11.00 -26.18
N GLY A 414 19.73 11.50 -26.95
CA GLY A 414 19.94 11.84 -28.36
C GLY A 414 20.79 13.09 -28.60
N GLY A 415 21.20 13.80 -27.54
CA GLY A 415 22.13 14.95 -27.65
C GLY A 415 21.55 16.18 -28.34
N ARG A 416 20.21 16.26 -28.40
CA ARG A 416 19.45 17.40 -28.92
C ARG A 416 18.39 17.78 -27.90
N ILE A 417 18.10 19.08 -27.81
CA ILE A 417 16.99 19.61 -27.01
C ILE A 417 15.88 19.98 -27.99
N GLY A 418 14.72 19.34 -27.90
CA GLY A 418 13.54 19.70 -28.68
C GLY A 418 12.86 20.92 -28.08
N VAL A 419 12.51 21.89 -28.93
CA VAL A 419 11.72 23.07 -28.57
C VAL A 419 10.33 22.89 -29.15
N VAL A 420 9.34 22.67 -28.29
CA VAL A 420 7.97 22.30 -28.64
C VAL A 420 7.03 23.44 -28.28
N ASN A 421 6.20 23.86 -29.23
CA ASN A 421 5.01 24.64 -28.92
C ASN A 421 3.92 23.64 -28.54
N TRP A 422 3.71 23.49 -27.24
CA TRP A 422 2.83 22.45 -26.69
C TRP A 422 1.35 22.73 -27.01
N ARG A 423 0.93 24.00 -27.09
CA ARG A 423 -0.45 24.38 -27.44
C ARG A 423 -0.83 23.98 -28.87
N ARG A 424 0.13 24.01 -29.78
CA ARG A 424 -0.03 23.57 -31.18
C ARG A 424 0.38 22.12 -31.39
N ASN A 425 0.97 21.47 -30.38
CA ASN A 425 1.57 20.15 -30.47
C ASN A 425 2.59 20.03 -31.62
N GLU A 426 3.44 21.04 -31.78
CA GLU A 426 4.39 21.17 -32.89
C GLU A 426 5.83 21.32 -32.38
N LEU A 427 6.76 20.55 -32.96
CA LEU A 427 8.19 20.76 -32.75
C LEU A 427 8.63 21.99 -33.56
N VAL A 428 8.97 23.08 -32.88
CA VAL A 428 9.32 24.37 -33.50
C VAL A 428 10.82 24.44 -33.83
N GLY A 429 11.65 23.76 -33.07
CA GLY A 429 13.10 23.77 -33.28
C GLY A 429 13.83 22.71 -32.47
N ALA A 430 15.15 22.63 -32.66
CA ALA A 430 16.01 21.76 -31.87
C ALA A 430 17.38 22.39 -31.64
N LEU A 431 17.82 22.45 -30.39
CA LEU A 431 19.15 22.93 -29.99
C LEU A 431 20.14 21.75 -29.97
N THR A 432 21.42 22.01 -30.28
CA THR A 432 22.47 20.99 -30.37
C THR A 432 23.62 21.26 -29.39
N PRO A 433 23.47 20.84 -28.12
CA PRO A 433 24.45 21.07 -27.04
C PRO A 433 25.78 20.31 -27.15
N ASN A 434 25.95 19.40 -28.11
CA ASN A 434 27.14 18.54 -28.23
C ASN A 434 27.42 17.68 -26.97
N THR A 435 26.41 17.46 -26.13
CA THR A 435 26.46 16.54 -24.99
C THR A 435 25.10 15.85 -24.82
N ARG A 436 25.07 14.72 -24.11
CA ARG A 436 23.81 14.09 -23.68
C ARG A 436 23.19 14.94 -22.58
N ILE A 437 21.88 15.08 -22.57
CA ILE A 437 21.17 15.90 -21.60
C ILE A 437 20.69 15.03 -20.45
N LEU A 438 21.04 15.43 -19.23
CA LEU A 438 20.54 14.81 -18.01
C LEU A 438 19.39 15.66 -17.43
N ARG A 439 19.58 16.98 -17.33
CA ARG A 439 18.56 17.91 -16.86
C ARG A 439 18.50 19.21 -17.64
N LEU A 440 17.30 19.79 -17.67
CA LEU A 440 16.95 21.08 -18.27
C LEU A 440 16.24 21.93 -17.22
N ALA A 441 16.59 23.21 -17.15
CA ALA A 441 15.85 24.17 -16.32
C ALA A 441 15.90 25.56 -16.94
N PHE A 442 14.76 26.25 -16.94
CA PHE A 442 14.68 27.65 -17.31
C PHE A 442 15.11 28.54 -16.14
N ALA A 443 15.71 29.69 -16.46
CA ALA A 443 15.81 30.77 -15.50
C ALA A 443 14.41 31.32 -15.15
N PRO A 444 14.19 31.87 -13.94
CA PRO A 444 12.87 32.35 -13.50
C PRO A 444 12.22 33.38 -14.43
N THR A 445 13.04 34.18 -15.10
CA THR A 445 12.66 35.21 -16.07
C THR A 445 12.32 34.66 -17.46
N GLY A 446 12.67 33.40 -17.76
CA GLY A 446 12.39 32.70 -19.01
C GLY A 446 13.31 33.03 -20.18
N GLU A 447 14.23 33.99 -20.02
CA GLU A 447 15.14 34.40 -21.09
C GLU A 447 16.22 33.34 -21.40
N LEU A 448 16.61 32.56 -20.38
CA LEU A 448 17.70 31.60 -20.44
C LEU A 448 17.21 30.19 -20.18
N LEU A 449 17.78 29.24 -20.91
CA LEU A 449 17.68 27.82 -20.65
C LEU A 449 19.07 27.29 -20.27
N ALA A 450 19.17 26.60 -19.16
CA ALA A 450 20.37 25.84 -18.81
C ALA A 450 20.13 24.35 -19.05
N ASN A 451 21.15 23.66 -19.54
CA ASN A 451 21.20 22.19 -19.54
C ASN A 451 22.45 21.70 -18.83
N VAL A 452 22.31 20.60 -18.09
CA VAL A 452 23.44 19.83 -17.56
C VAL A 452 23.57 18.53 -18.34
N GLY A 453 24.78 18.27 -18.85
CA GLY A 453 25.08 17.07 -19.60
C GLY A 453 26.09 16.14 -18.93
N TYR A 454 26.54 15.15 -19.69
CA TYR A 454 27.59 14.24 -19.24
C TYR A 454 28.87 15.03 -18.89
N HIS A 455 29.61 14.53 -17.89
CA HIS A 455 30.82 15.17 -17.35
C HIS A 455 30.57 16.52 -16.66
N GLY A 456 29.34 16.81 -16.24
CA GLY A 456 29.03 18.03 -15.49
C GLY A 456 29.10 19.32 -16.31
N MET A 457 29.16 19.22 -17.64
CA MET A 457 29.15 20.39 -18.53
C MET A 457 27.77 21.07 -18.46
N ILE A 458 27.76 22.34 -18.06
CA ILE A 458 26.55 23.17 -18.01
C ILE A 458 26.61 24.14 -19.18
N GLN A 459 25.60 24.14 -20.03
CA GLN A 459 25.50 25.13 -21.11
C GLN A 459 24.27 26.00 -20.90
N VAL A 460 24.47 27.31 -21.05
CA VAL A 460 23.42 28.31 -20.89
C VAL A 460 23.11 28.93 -22.24
N TRP A 461 21.83 28.89 -22.60
CA TRP A 461 21.30 29.26 -23.90
C TRP A 461 20.40 30.46 -23.79
N ASP A 462 20.45 31.32 -24.78
CA ASP A 462 19.39 32.27 -25.07
C ASP A 462 18.33 31.56 -25.91
N ILE A 463 17.10 31.45 -25.40
CA ILE A 463 16.05 30.68 -26.05
C ILE A 463 15.53 31.35 -27.34
N GLN A 464 15.56 32.68 -27.39
CA GLN A 464 15.05 33.44 -28.53
C GLN A 464 15.99 33.34 -29.73
N THR A 465 17.29 33.45 -29.48
CA THR A 465 18.33 33.37 -30.50
C THR A 465 18.82 31.95 -30.76
N GLN A 466 18.47 30.99 -29.88
CA GLN A 466 18.87 29.59 -29.93
C GLN A 466 20.39 29.39 -29.93
N LYS A 467 21.11 30.27 -29.22
CA LYS A 467 22.58 30.26 -29.14
C LYS A 467 23.05 30.02 -27.73
N ILE A 468 24.18 29.31 -27.61
CA ILE A 468 24.93 29.22 -26.36
C ILE A 468 25.49 30.60 -26.05
N ILE A 469 25.20 31.11 -24.85
CA ILE A 469 25.77 32.35 -24.34
C ILE A 469 27.11 32.06 -23.67
N TYR A 470 27.14 31.02 -22.83
CA TYR A 470 28.34 30.55 -22.16
C TYR A 470 28.19 29.09 -21.70
N THR A 471 29.34 28.48 -21.41
CA THR A 471 29.45 27.14 -20.84
C THR A 471 30.18 27.26 -19.50
N LEU A 472 29.71 26.52 -18.51
CA LEU A 472 30.38 26.33 -17.22
C LEU A 472 30.86 24.89 -17.16
N GLU A 473 32.15 24.71 -16.85
CA GLU A 473 32.78 23.42 -16.72
C GLU A 473 33.63 23.40 -15.45
N ASN A 474 33.68 22.24 -14.82
CA ASN A 474 34.64 21.95 -13.75
C ASN A 474 35.75 21.05 -14.35
N ASP A 475 37.01 21.21 -13.94
CA ASP A 475 38.16 20.44 -14.44
C ASP A 475 38.08 18.93 -14.10
N SER A 476 37.03 18.52 -13.39
CA SER A 476 36.79 17.16 -12.94
C SER A 476 36.05 16.35 -14.01
N HIS A 477 36.79 15.55 -14.79
CA HIS A 477 36.25 14.66 -15.83
C HIS A 477 35.48 13.42 -15.31
N MET A 478 34.85 13.49 -14.13
CA MET A 478 34.12 12.36 -13.58
C MET A 478 32.87 12.03 -14.40
N TYR A 479 32.57 10.74 -14.53
CA TYR A 479 31.34 10.27 -15.15
C TYR A 479 30.18 10.49 -14.17
N VAL A 480 29.14 11.19 -14.63
CA VAL A 480 27.95 11.51 -13.85
C VAL A 480 26.76 10.81 -14.52
N ALA A 481 26.18 9.82 -13.83
CA ALA A 481 25.02 9.06 -14.31
C ALA A 481 23.68 9.75 -14.01
N HIS A 482 23.66 10.64 -13.02
CA HIS A 482 22.52 11.46 -12.61
C HIS A 482 23.02 12.86 -12.26
N ALA A 483 22.35 13.89 -12.80
CA ALA A 483 22.69 15.28 -12.51
C ALA A 483 21.39 16.05 -12.33
N GLU A 484 21.34 16.89 -11.31
CA GLU A 484 20.23 17.78 -11.00
C GLU A 484 20.69 19.22 -10.98
N MET A 485 19.75 20.12 -11.31
CA MET A 485 20.02 21.54 -11.42
C MET A 485 18.84 22.38 -10.99
N ALA A 486 19.11 23.43 -10.21
CA ALA A 486 18.17 24.49 -9.95
C ALA A 486 18.73 25.82 -10.44
N VAL A 487 17.93 26.59 -11.19
CA VAL A 487 18.36 27.87 -11.76
C VAL A 487 17.61 28.99 -11.05
N GLY A 488 18.34 29.82 -10.30
CA GLY A 488 17.83 31.03 -9.69
C GLY A 488 18.08 32.27 -10.56
N SER A 489 17.77 33.42 -9.99
CA SER A 489 17.93 34.73 -10.62
C SER A 489 19.40 35.08 -10.82
N THR A 490 20.27 34.63 -9.93
CA THR A 490 21.72 34.95 -9.96
C THR A 490 22.61 33.71 -10.03
N LEU A 491 22.18 32.60 -9.41
CA LEU A 491 22.98 31.39 -9.26
C LEU A 491 22.38 30.22 -10.03
N ILE A 492 23.25 29.35 -10.55
CA ILE A 492 22.91 28.01 -11.01
C ILE A 492 23.48 27.02 -9.98
N TRP A 493 22.63 26.13 -9.48
CA TRP A 493 23.00 25.12 -8.51
C TRP A 493 23.12 23.77 -9.20
N THR A 494 24.21 23.07 -8.98
CA THR A 494 24.43 21.70 -9.47
C THR A 494 25.09 20.87 -8.39
N HIS A 495 25.06 19.55 -8.52
CA HIS A 495 25.83 18.66 -7.65
C HIS A 495 26.83 17.83 -8.46
N GLN A 496 27.88 17.39 -7.78
CA GLN A 496 28.79 16.37 -8.25
C GLN A 496 29.19 15.52 -7.06
N ALA A 497 28.83 14.24 -7.09
CA ALA A 497 28.97 13.33 -5.96
C ALA A 497 28.28 13.89 -4.70
N ASP A 498 29.04 14.14 -3.63
CA ASP A 498 28.59 14.66 -2.34
C ASP A 498 28.61 16.20 -2.26
N THR A 499 29.07 16.86 -3.32
CA THR A 499 29.40 18.28 -3.31
C THR A 499 28.42 19.09 -4.16
N ILE A 500 27.91 20.20 -3.61
CA ILE A 500 26.98 21.10 -4.30
C ILE A 500 27.72 22.37 -4.71
N PHE A 501 27.61 22.75 -5.98
CA PHE A 501 28.24 23.92 -6.58
C PHE A 501 27.21 25.02 -6.83
N ALA A 502 27.53 26.24 -6.42
CA ALA A 502 26.79 27.45 -6.78
C ALA A 502 27.60 28.24 -7.82
N TRP A 503 27.09 28.32 -9.04
CA TRP A 503 27.72 29.05 -10.13
C TRP A 503 27.07 30.41 -10.31
N ASP A 504 27.88 31.46 -10.36
CA ASP A 504 27.39 32.80 -10.59
C ASP A 504 27.22 33.07 -12.10
N ARG A 505 26.00 33.47 -12.49
CA ARG A 505 25.59 33.66 -13.88
C ARG A 505 26.30 34.84 -14.56
N GLU A 506 26.75 35.84 -13.80
CA GLU A 506 27.36 37.06 -14.35
C GLU A 506 28.86 36.86 -14.54
N THR A 507 29.54 36.39 -13.49
CA THR A 507 30.98 36.13 -13.45
C THR A 507 31.36 34.83 -14.15
N ARG A 508 30.41 33.91 -14.34
CA ARG A 508 30.58 32.60 -15.02
C ARG A 508 31.60 31.71 -14.32
N ALA A 509 31.62 31.76 -12.99
CA ALA A 509 32.54 30.99 -12.15
C ALA A 509 31.80 30.40 -10.94
N VAL A 510 32.45 29.45 -10.27
CA VAL A 510 31.96 28.93 -8.99
C VAL A 510 32.02 30.06 -7.96
N ALA A 511 30.86 30.49 -7.47
CA ALA A 511 30.73 31.50 -6.43
C ALA A 511 31.15 30.93 -5.07
N PHE A 512 30.65 29.71 -4.76
CA PHE A 512 30.98 28.94 -3.58
C PHE A 512 30.51 27.48 -3.75
N VAL A 513 30.94 26.65 -2.81
CA VAL A 513 30.63 25.22 -2.75
C VAL A 513 30.04 24.92 -1.37
N LEU A 514 29.02 24.07 -1.32
CA LEU A 514 28.48 23.52 -0.07
C LEU A 514 28.98 22.09 0.09
N HIS A 515 29.55 21.82 1.27
CA HIS A 515 29.97 20.49 1.70
C HIS A 515 29.12 20.10 2.91
N GLY A 516 28.54 18.90 2.87
CA GLY A 516 27.81 18.29 3.99
C GLY A 516 28.25 16.85 4.19
N ASP A 517 27.86 16.27 5.32
CA ASP A 517 28.10 14.85 5.64
C ASP A 517 27.16 13.90 4.85
N GLN A 518 26.74 14.30 3.65
CA GLN A 518 25.77 13.56 2.85
C GLN A 518 26.44 12.45 2.03
N ALA A 519 25.66 11.42 1.70
CA ALA A 519 26.03 10.49 0.64
C ALA A 519 25.95 11.18 -0.74
N TRP A 520 26.01 10.42 -1.84
CA TRP A 520 25.82 11.00 -3.17
C TRP A 520 24.50 11.74 -3.27
N VAL A 521 24.57 13.03 -3.62
CA VAL A 521 23.39 13.87 -3.86
C VAL A 521 22.73 13.38 -5.13
N ASP A 522 21.44 13.09 -5.06
CA ASP A 522 20.61 12.61 -6.16
C ASP A 522 19.59 13.68 -6.61
N SER A 523 19.25 14.64 -5.76
CA SER A 523 18.27 15.68 -6.08
C SER A 523 18.53 17.04 -5.45
N LEU A 524 18.12 18.11 -6.16
CA LEU A 524 18.23 19.51 -5.75
C LEU A 524 16.92 20.25 -6.05
N ALA A 525 16.47 21.10 -5.12
CA ALA A 525 15.37 22.02 -5.35
C ALA A 525 15.65 23.37 -4.68
N LEU A 526 15.46 24.48 -5.40
CA LEU A 526 15.58 25.84 -4.86
C LEU A 526 14.19 26.34 -4.46
N SER A 527 14.09 27.00 -3.30
CA SER A 527 12.84 27.63 -2.87
C SER A 527 12.47 28.80 -3.80
N PRO A 528 11.17 29.14 -3.93
CA PRO A 528 10.72 30.23 -4.80
C PRO A 528 11.31 31.61 -4.44
N ASP A 529 11.65 31.84 -3.17
CA ASP A 529 12.31 33.05 -2.67
C ASP A 529 13.85 33.02 -2.75
N GLU A 530 14.39 31.91 -3.27
CA GLU A 530 15.81 31.61 -3.41
C GLU A 530 16.60 31.64 -2.09
N GLN A 531 15.94 31.67 -0.92
CA GLN A 531 16.58 31.70 0.38
C GLN A 531 17.00 30.31 0.88
N GLN A 532 16.37 29.25 0.36
CA GLN A 532 16.64 27.88 0.76
C GLN A 532 16.93 26.99 -0.44
N LEU A 533 17.94 26.14 -0.30
CA LEU A 533 18.19 25.03 -1.20
C LEU A 533 17.91 23.73 -0.45
N ALA A 534 17.12 22.83 -1.02
CA ALA A 534 17.00 21.46 -0.55
C ALA A 534 17.91 20.55 -1.40
N SER A 535 18.67 19.67 -0.74
CA SER A 535 19.38 18.56 -1.37
C SER A 535 18.93 17.24 -0.79
N ALA A 536 18.85 16.20 -1.61
CA ALA A 536 18.58 14.85 -1.14
C ALA A 536 19.64 13.88 -1.64
N ASP A 537 19.94 12.87 -0.83
CA ASP A 537 20.99 11.89 -1.12
C ASP A 537 20.46 10.46 -1.32
N ALA A 538 21.37 9.60 -1.78
CA ALA A 538 21.12 8.20 -2.10
C ALA A 538 20.74 7.34 -0.89
N GLU A 539 20.94 7.82 0.35
CA GLU A 539 20.63 7.12 1.60
C GLU A 539 19.33 7.63 2.25
N GLY A 540 18.60 8.52 1.58
CA GLY A 540 17.28 8.99 2.04
C GLY A 540 17.30 10.28 2.86
N ALA A 541 18.47 10.89 3.09
CA ALA A 541 18.57 12.11 3.87
C ALA A 541 18.36 13.35 3.00
N ILE A 542 17.52 14.27 3.49
CA ILE A 542 17.25 15.55 2.85
C ILE A 542 17.84 16.66 3.74
N THR A 543 18.71 17.50 3.18
CA THR A 543 19.31 18.65 3.86
C THR A 543 18.75 19.95 3.29
N LEU A 544 18.28 20.83 4.16
CA LEU A 544 17.90 22.20 3.82
C LEU A 544 19.06 23.14 4.13
N TRP A 545 19.45 23.96 3.18
CA TRP A 545 20.55 24.91 3.25
C TRP A 545 20.02 26.33 3.17
N ASP A 546 20.61 27.23 3.94
CA ASP A 546 20.42 28.66 3.77
C ASP A 546 21.39 29.17 2.69
N THR A 547 20.86 29.76 1.63
CA THR A 547 21.67 30.17 0.46
C THR A 547 22.57 31.38 0.75
N HIS A 548 22.22 32.19 1.75
CA HIS A 548 22.97 33.39 2.12
C HIS A 548 24.13 33.07 3.07
N THR A 549 23.83 32.38 4.16
CA THR A 549 24.78 31.99 5.22
C THR A 549 25.58 30.75 4.84
N ARG A 550 25.09 29.95 3.88
CA ARG A 550 25.74 28.73 3.35
C ARG A 550 25.83 27.62 4.41
N GLN A 551 24.92 27.63 5.38
CA GLN A 551 24.88 26.68 6.48
C GLN A 551 23.67 25.74 6.32
N PRO A 552 23.78 24.48 6.79
CA PRO A 552 22.64 23.59 6.88
C PRO A 552 21.66 24.11 7.96
N LEU A 553 20.40 24.27 7.57
CA LEU A 553 19.29 24.68 8.43
C LEU A 553 18.63 23.49 9.12
N ARG A 554 18.34 22.43 8.36
CA ARG A 554 17.65 21.23 8.86
C ARG A 554 18.04 19.98 8.09
N PHE A 555 17.96 18.85 8.80
CA PHE A 555 18.05 17.51 8.25
C PHE A 555 16.69 16.85 8.42
N LEU A 556 16.11 16.38 7.31
CA LEU A 556 14.85 15.65 7.28
C LEU A 556 15.18 14.19 6.96
N VAL A 557 14.64 13.29 7.79
CA VAL A 557 14.79 11.84 7.65
C VAL A 557 13.42 11.21 7.57
N GLY A 558 13.27 10.24 6.68
CA GLY A 558 11.99 9.57 6.45
C GLY A 558 12.04 8.54 5.33
N HIS A 559 12.82 8.80 4.28
CA HIS A 559 13.06 7.83 3.21
C HIS A 559 14.02 6.73 3.68
N GLU A 560 13.74 5.49 3.28
CA GLU A 560 14.59 4.30 3.54
C GLU A 560 15.61 4.05 2.41
N GLY A 561 15.64 4.90 1.38
CA GLY A 561 16.57 4.83 0.26
C GLY A 561 16.62 6.12 -0.56
N SER A 562 17.25 6.03 -1.74
CA SER A 562 17.52 7.19 -2.61
C SER A 562 16.28 8.03 -2.91
N VAL A 563 16.43 9.34 -2.69
CA VAL A 563 15.43 10.35 -3.05
C VAL A 563 15.79 10.92 -4.42
N ARG A 564 14.97 10.56 -5.41
CA ARG A 564 15.21 10.87 -6.82
C ARG A 564 14.78 12.27 -7.23
N THR A 565 13.86 12.87 -6.50
CA THR A 565 13.22 14.11 -6.92
C THR A 565 12.76 14.92 -5.71
N LEU A 566 12.96 16.23 -5.80
CA LEU A 566 12.55 17.23 -4.82
C LEU A 566 11.85 18.38 -5.54
N THR A 567 10.82 18.95 -4.93
CA THR A 567 10.22 20.20 -5.41
C THR A 567 9.57 20.98 -4.28
N TYR A 568 9.69 22.30 -4.30
CA TYR A 568 9.00 23.18 -3.36
C TYR A 568 7.62 23.54 -3.88
N THR A 569 6.67 23.74 -2.96
CA THR A 569 5.41 24.40 -3.31
C THR A 569 5.66 25.87 -3.69
N PRO A 570 4.83 26.48 -4.56
CA PRO A 570 5.01 27.85 -5.01
C PRO A 570 5.04 28.90 -3.88
N ASP A 571 4.38 28.61 -2.75
CA ASP A 571 4.40 29.45 -1.56
C ASP A 571 5.65 29.26 -0.67
N GLY A 572 6.53 28.32 -1.02
CA GLY A 572 7.75 27.97 -0.30
C GLY A 572 7.52 27.25 1.03
N ARG A 573 6.28 26.89 1.39
CA ARG A 573 5.95 26.34 2.72
C ARG A 573 6.18 24.84 2.84
N HIS A 574 6.07 24.11 1.74
CA HIS A 574 6.19 22.67 1.73
C HIS A 574 7.27 22.23 0.73
N LEU A 575 7.97 21.16 1.10
CA LEU A 575 8.88 20.43 0.23
C LEU A 575 8.29 19.06 -0.02
N ILE A 576 8.23 18.65 -1.28
CA ILE A 576 7.74 17.36 -1.72
C ILE A 576 8.93 16.55 -2.21
N SER A 577 9.04 15.30 -1.76
CA SER A 577 10.09 14.37 -2.11
C SER A 577 9.50 13.09 -2.72
N GLY A 578 10.25 12.48 -3.65
CA GLY A 578 9.94 11.18 -4.24
C GLY A 578 11.18 10.31 -4.34
N GLY A 579 11.06 9.04 -3.97
CA GLY A 579 12.18 8.11 -3.86
C GLY A 579 11.88 6.71 -4.37
N TYR A 580 12.71 5.75 -3.96
CA TYR A 580 12.57 4.32 -4.28
C TYR A 580 11.51 3.57 -3.45
N ASP A 581 11.09 4.15 -2.33
CA ASP A 581 10.29 3.54 -1.26
C ASP A 581 8.80 3.91 -1.23
#